data_AF-A0A166PIR3-F1
#
_entry.id   AF-A0A166PIR3-F1
#
_cell.length_a   1.000
_cell.length_b   1.000
_cell.length_c   1.000
_cell.angle_alpha   90.00
_cell.angle_beta   90.00
_cell.angle_gamma   90.00
#
_symmetry.space_group_name_H-M   'P 1'
#
loop_
_entity.id
_entity.type
_entity.pdbx_description
1 polymer ?
#
loop_
_entity_poly.entity_id
_entity_poly.type
_entity_poly.pdbx_seq_one_letter_code
_entity_poly.pdbx_strand_id
1 'polypeptide(L)'
;MHLSLSPREQIDESRRELRRVRAALDNSKSRRINSALRMPRDEYEPLSVVCKADGERSAQFPENFRCLWSYDLKAAKALAHDYQLPVTSVREVNLNNITAHIGMQTSACIVAIPVPRGRGSRWMCGNATHSTSVRDTIVDLHCIRRG
;
A
#
# COMPACT_ATOMS: atom_id res chain seq x y z
N MET A 1 -21.28 3.84 -31.51
CA MET A 1 -22.63 3.38 -31.10
C MET A 1 -22.63 3.24 -29.58
N HIS A 2 -23.40 4.05 -28.86
CA HIS A 2 -23.58 3.90 -27.41
C HIS A 2 -24.75 2.93 -27.20
N LEU A 3 -24.44 1.67 -26.90
CA LEU A 3 -25.44 0.67 -26.55
C LEU A 3 -25.90 0.98 -25.13
N SER A 4 -27.04 1.65 -25.01
CA SER A 4 -27.71 1.84 -23.73
C SER A 4 -28.15 0.47 -23.21
N LEU A 5 -27.51 0.03 -22.13
CA LEU A 5 -27.92 -1.14 -21.34
C LEU A 5 -29.41 -1.06 -21.02
N SER A 6 -30.11 -2.20 -20.98
CA SER A 6 -31.49 -2.23 -20.51
C SER A 6 -31.58 -1.75 -19.06
N PRO A 7 -32.73 -1.23 -18.60
CA PRO A 7 -32.88 -0.76 -17.22
C PRO A 7 -32.50 -1.80 -16.15
N ARG A 8 -32.69 -3.09 -16.43
CA ARG A 8 -32.29 -4.18 -15.53
C ARG A 8 -30.77 -4.33 -15.46
N GLU A 9 -30.11 -4.33 -16.61
CA GLU A 9 -28.65 -4.40 -16.70
C GLU A 9 -27.98 -3.16 -16.08
N GLN A 10 -28.60 -1.99 -16.19
CA GLN A 10 -28.13 -0.77 -15.54
C GLN A 10 -28.20 -0.87 -14.01
N ILE A 11 -29.28 -1.46 -13.47
CA ILE A 11 -29.42 -1.68 -12.02
C ILE A 11 -28.38 -2.69 -11.54
N ASP A 12 -28.17 -3.78 -12.28
CA ASP A 12 -27.21 -4.81 -11.90
C ASP A 12 -25.76 -4.31 -11.97
N GLU A 13 -25.41 -3.51 -12.97
CA GLU A 13 -24.11 -2.86 -13.04
C GLU A 13 -23.94 -1.83 -11.92
N SER A 14 -24.96 -1.01 -11.64
CA SER A 14 -24.93 -0.06 -10.52
C SER A 14 -24.71 -0.77 -9.18
N ARG A 15 -25.38 -1.91 -8.96
CA ARG A 15 -25.18 -2.75 -7.77
C ARG A 15 -23.77 -3.33 -7.71
N ARG A 16 -23.21 -3.73 -8.85
CA ARG A 16 -21.83 -4.23 -8.95
C ARG A 16 -20.83 -3.14 -8.59
N GLU A 17 -21.02 -1.93 -9.11
CA GLU A 17 -20.20 -0.77 -8.79
C GLU A 17 -20.28 -0.40 -7.32
N LEU A 18 -21.48 -0.37 -6.72
CA LEU A 18 -21.62 -0.13 -5.29
C LEU A 18 -20.87 -1.17 -4.44
N ARG A 19 -20.89 -2.45 -4.84
CA ARG A 19 -20.09 -3.50 -4.16
C ARG A 19 -18.60 -3.23 -4.28
N ARG A 20 -18.11 -2.85 -5.47
CA ARG A 20 -16.69 -2.49 -5.70
C ARG A 20 -16.26 -1.31 -4.83
N VAL A 21 -17.05 -0.24 -4.81
CA VAL A 21 -16.76 0.97 -3.99
C VAL A 21 -16.80 0.64 -2.51
N ARG A 22 -17.77 -0.17 -2.06
CA ARG A 22 -17.84 -0.59 -0.66
C ARG A 22 -16.63 -1.42 -0.25
N ALA A 23 -16.24 -2.39 -1.07
CA ALA A 23 -15.05 -3.19 -0.84
C ALA A 23 -13.78 -2.32 -0.80
N ALA A 24 -13.65 -1.34 -1.70
CA ALA A 24 -12.53 -0.40 -1.69
C ALA A 24 -12.48 0.46 -0.41
N LEU A 25 -13.63 0.90 0.10
CA LEU A 25 -13.73 1.63 1.36
C LEU A 25 -13.30 0.76 2.54
N ASP A 26 -13.82 -0.45 2.63
CA ASP A 26 -13.50 -1.36 3.73
C ASP A 26 -12.01 -1.78 3.66
N ASN A 27 -11.47 -2.02 2.46
CA ASN A 27 -10.04 -2.23 2.24
C ASN A 27 -9.18 -1.04 2.72
N SER A 28 -9.64 0.19 2.48
CA SER A 28 -8.94 1.38 2.96
C SER A 28 -8.90 1.43 4.49
N LYS A 29 -10.01 1.09 5.17
CA LYS A 29 -10.06 1.00 6.63
C LYS A 29 -9.15 -0.12 7.15
N SER A 30 -9.21 -1.30 6.55
CA SER A 30 -8.36 -2.43 6.92
C SER A 30 -6.88 -2.10 6.75
N ARG A 31 -6.49 -1.47 5.64
CA ARG A 31 -5.12 -1.01 5.41
C ARG A 31 -4.66 0.00 6.45
N ARG A 32 -5.52 0.93 6.87
CA ARG A 32 -5.20 1.89 7.94
C ARG A 32 -4.96 1.18 9.28
N ILE A 33 -5.82 0.24 9.65
CA ILE A 33 -5.67 -0.56 10.88
C ILE A 33 -4.36 -1.36 10.81
N ASN A 34 -4.12 -2.07 9.71
CA ASN A 34 -2.91 -2.87 9.52
C ASN A 34 -1.64 -2.01 9.51
N SER A 35 -1.70 -0.78 8.99
CA SER A 35 -0.57 0.16 8.98
C SER A 35 -0.18 0.68 10.36
N ALA A 36 -1.13 0.66 11.32
CA ALA A 36 -0.89 1.09 12.69
C ALA A 36 -0.12 0.04 13.50
N LEU A 37 -0.18 -1.23 13.08
CA LEU A 37 0.51 -2.32 13.75
C LEU A 37 2.03 -2.21 13.54
N ARG A 38 2.78 -2.39 14.63
CA ARG A 38 4.24 -2.24 14.67
C ARG A 38 4.91 -3.56 15.03
N MET A 39 5.69 -4.09 14.10
CA MET A 39 6.58 -5.22 14.37
C MET A 39 7.80 -4.76 15.18
N PRO A 40 8.30 -5.56 16.15
CA PRO A 40 7.84 -6.90 16.53
C PRO A 40 6.77 -6.93 17.63
N ARG A 41 6.33 -5.78 18.16
CA ARG A 41 5.41 -5.70 19.31
C ARG A 41 4.06 -6.36 19.03
N ASP A 42 3.51 -6.12 17.84
CA ASP A 42 2.14 -6.47 17.50
C ASP A 42 2.07 -7.72 16.59
N GLU A 43 3.05 -8.63 16.69
CA GLU A 43 3.17 -9.77 15.76
C GLU A 43 2.04 -10.80 15.85
N TYR A 44 1.39 -10.88 17.02
CA TYR A 44 0.25 -11.76 17.31
C TYR A 44 -1.10 -11.06 17.16
N GLU A 45 -1.11 -9.74 16.95
CA GLU A 45 -2.35 -8.99 16.77
C GLU A 45 -3.06 -9.43 15.48
N PRO A 46 -4.40 -9.52 15.49
CA PRO A 46 -5.16 -10.00 14.35
C PRO A 46 -5.12 -8.97 13.21
N LEU A 47 -4.84 -9.44 11.99
CA LEU A 47 -4.89 -8.56 10.81
C LEU A 47 -6.34 -8.26 10.43
N SER A 48 -6.60 -7.00 10.07
CA SER A 48 -7.83 -6.64 9.40
C SER A 48 -7.83 -7.17 7.97
N VAL A 49 -8.84 -7.97 7.63
CA VAL A 49 -8.95 -8.65 6.33
C VAL A 49 -9.16 -7.64 5.21
N VAL A 50 -8.29 -7.69 4.20
CA VAL A 50 -8.44 -6.95 2.95
C VAL A 50 -9.19 -7.83 1.96
N CYS A 51 -10.34 -7.37 1.47
CA CYS A 51 -11.11 -8.06 0.45
C CYS A 51 -10.44 -7.95 -0.93
N LYS A 52 -10.68 -8.95 -1.77
CA LYS A 52 -10.34 -8.99 -3.18
C LYS A 52 -11.17 -7.98 -3.98
N ALA A 53 -10.84 -7.82 -5.27
CA ALA A 53 -11.54 -6.91 -6.19
C ALA A 53 -13.02 -7.29 -6.44
N ASP A 54 -13.37 -8.55 -6.23
CA ASP A 54 -14.74 -9.08 -6.26
C ASP A 54 -15.53 -8.81 -4.95
N GLY A 55 -14.84 -8.31 -3.90
CA GLY A 55 -15.40 -8.07 -2.58
C GLY A 55 -15.33 -9.27 -1.63
N GLU A 56 -14.84 -10.43 -2.10
CA GLU A 56 -14.67 -11.63 -1.29
C GLU A 56 -13.36 -11.62 -0.49
N ARG A 57 -13.30 -12.45 0.55
CA ARG A 57 -12.08 -12.64 1.35
C ARG A 57 -11.27 -13.79 0.78
N SER A 58 -9.94 -13.68 0.77
CA SER A 58 -9.11 -14.84 0.43
C SER A 58 -9.22 -15.89 1.54
N ALA A 59 -9.41 -17.16 1.15
CA ALA A 59 -9.39 -18.28 2.08
C ALA A 59 -7.99 -18.51 2.70
N GLN A 60 -6.94 -17.96 2.08
CA GLN A 60 -5.56 -18.05 2.53
C GLN A 60 -5.10 -16.77 3.23
N PHE A 61 -6.03 -15.91 3.67
CA PHE A 61 -5.65 -14.72 4.41
C PHE A 61 -5.09 -15.11 5.79
N PRO A 62 -3.91 -14.61 6.16
CA PRO A 62 -3.28 -14.94 7.44
C PRO A 62 -4.04 -14.32 8.61
N GLU A 63 -4.08 -15.01 9.75
CA GLU A 63 -4.71 -14.50 10.97
C GLU A 63 -3.91 -13.36 11.59
N ASN A 64 -2.58 -13.52 11.65
CA ASN A 64 -1.63 -12.57 12.25
C ASN A 64 -0.34 -12.48 11.40
N PHE A 65 0.54 -11.51 11.72
CA PHE A 65 1.79 -11.35 10.98
C PHE A 65 2.72 -12.55 11.19
N ARG A 66 2.72 -13.16 12.37
CA ARG A 66 3.51 -14.37 12.61
C ARG A 66 3.17 -15.48 11.61
N CYS A 67 1.89 -15.70 11.32
CA CYS A 67 1.40 -16.65 10.33
C CYS A 67 1.80 -16.26 8.91
N LEU A 68 1.73 -14.97 8.55
CA LEU A 68 2.16 -14.55 7.20
C LEU A 68 3.66 -14.80 6.97
N TRP A 69 4.50 -14.71 8.00
CA TRP A 69 5.96 -14.89 7.89
C TRP A 69 6.34 -16.37 7.95
N SER A 70 5.45 -17.24 8.43
CA SER A 70 5.63 -18.69 8.40
C SER A 70 5.20 -19.33 7.08
N TYR A 71 4.61 -18.57 6.15
CA TYR A 71 4.20 -19.10 4.85
C TYR A 71 5.39 -19.59 4.03
N ASP A 72 5.22 -20.77 3.42
CA ASP A 72 6.15 -21.29 2.45
C ASP A 72 6.01 -20.55 1.11
N LEU A 73 6.94 -20.79 0.19
CA LEU A 73 6.89 -20.17 -1.13
C LEU A 73 5.57 -20.47 -1.85
N LYS A 74 5.01 -21.67 -1.68
CA LYS A 74 3.77 -22.09 -2.35
C LYS A 74 2.57 -21.29 -1.84
N ALA A 75 2.41 -21.18 -0.53
CA ALA A 75 1.36 -20.38 0.10
C ALA A 75 1.51 -18.89 -0.23
N ALA A 76 2.74 -18.35 -0.18
CA ALA A 76 2.99 -16.96 -0.54
C ALA A 76 2.64 -16.66 -2.01
N LYS A 77 2.93 -17.58 -2.95
CA LYS A 77 2.54 -17.45 -4.36
C LYS A 77 1.03 -17.54 -4.55
N ALA A 78 0.38 -18.48 -3.87
CA ALA A 78 -1.07 -18.66 -3.96
C ALA A 78 -1.81 -17.42 -3.41
N LEU A 79 -1.36 -16.88 -2.28
CA LEU A 79 -1.90 -15.63 -1.73
C LEU A 79 -1.65 -14.44 -2.66
N ALA A 80 -0.45 -14.30 -3.22
CA ALA A 80 -0.16 -13.22 -4.18
C ALA A 80 -1.05 -13.33 -5.44
N HIS A 81 -1.27 -14.54 -5.96
CA HIS A 81 -2.16 -14.79 -7.09
C HIS A 81 -3.62 -14.43 -6.76
N ASP A 82 -4.09 -14.79 -5.57
CA ASP A 82 -5.44 -14.47 -5.08
C ASP A 82 -5.73 -12.96 -5.05
N TYR A 83 -4.72 -12.15 -4.76
CA TYR A 83 -4.78 -10.69 -4.77
C TYR A 83 -4.30 -10.06 -6.09
N GLN A 84 -4.04 -10.87 -7.12
CA GLN A 84 -3.58 -10.43 -8.44
C GLN A 84 -2.27 -9.62 -8.37
N LEU A 85 -1.42 -9.94 -7.41
CA LEU A 85 -0.11 -9.33 -7.21
C LEU A 85 0.97 -10.01 -8.08
N PRO A 86 2.07 -9.31 -8.41
CA PRO A 86 3.19 -9.91 -9.12
C PRO A 86 3.80 -11.09 -8.34
N VAL A 87 3.81 -12.27 -8.97
CA VAL A 87 4.33 -13.50 -8.38
C VAL A 87 5.77 -13.74 -8.85
N THR A 88 6.67 -13.97 -7.90
CA THR A 88 8.10 -14.24 -8.13
C THR A 88 8.49 -15.62 -7.59
N SER A 89 9.62 -16.17 -8.05
CA SER A 89 10.22 -17.39 -7.48
C SER A 89 10.84 -17.18 -6.09
N VAL A 90 11.00 -15.93 -5.65
CA VAL A 90 11.57 -15.56 -4.36
C VAL A 90 10.45 -15.32 -3.34
N ARG A 91 10.44 -16.08 -2.24
CA ARG A 91 9.39 -16.04 -1.21
C ARG A 91 9.28 -14.64 -0.61
N GLU A 92 10.42 -14.08 -0.27
CA GLU A 92 10.59 -12.77 0.35
C GLU A 92 9.97 -11.65 -0.47
N VAL A 93 10.16 -11.68 -1.80
CA VAL A 93 9.56 -10.69 -2.71
C VAL A 93 8.04 -10.81 -2.71
N ASN A 94 7.51 -12.03 -2.70
CA ASN A 94 6.06 -12.24 -2.63
C ASN A 94 5.48 -11.75 -1.30
N LEU A 95 6.13 -12.08 -0.18
CA LEU A 95 5.73 -11.59 1.13
C LEU A 95 5.77 -10.06 1.20
N ASN A 96 6.82 -9.43 0.67
CA ASN A 96 6.92 -7.97 0.61
C ASN A 96 5.80 -7.32 -0.22
N ASN A 97 5.44 -7.92 -1.36
CA ASN A 97 4.33 -7.45 -2.18
C ASN A 97 2.99 -7.55 -1.43
N ILE A 98 2.79 -8.64 -0.70
CA ILE A 98 1.59 -8.89 0.10
C ILE A 98 1.53 -7.90 1.28
N THR A 99 2.61 -7.72 2.03
CA THR A 99 2.65 -6.80 3.18
C THR A 99 2.44 -5.35 2.74
N ALA A 100 3.03 -4.93 1.62
CA ALA A 100 2.76 -3.64 1.00
C ALA A 100 1.28 -3.48 0.60
N HIS A 101 0.66 -4.52 0.03
CA HIS A 101 -0.76 -4.49 -0.33
C HIS A 101 -1.71 -4.40 0.88
N ILE A 102 -1.35 -5.07 1.97
CA ILE A 102 -2.10 -5.10 3.24
C ILE A 102 -2.00 -3.76 3.98
N GLY A 103 -1.05 -2.89 3.61
CA GLY A 103 -0.90 -1.54 4.15
C GLY A 103 0.21 -1.39 5.19
N MET A 104 1.10 -2.37 5.32
CA MET A 104 2.23 -2.26 6.25
C MET A 104 3.31 -1.33 5.71
N GLN A 105 4.06 -0.72 6.65
CA GLN A 105 5.22 0.07 6.29
C GLN A 105 6.34 -0.86 5.80
N THR A 106 6.76 -0.66 4.55
CA THR A 106 7.80 -1.44 3.87
C THR A 106 9.15 -1.40 4.58
N SER A 107 9.37 -0.43 5.47
CA SER A 107 10.53 -0.35 6.37
C SER A 107 10.64 -1.51 7.37
N ALA A 108 9.58 -2.29 7.59
CA ALA A 108 9.60 -3.47 8.45
C ALA A 108 10.08 -4.76 7.76
N CYS A 109 10.14 -4.78 6.41
CA CYS A 109 10.48 -5.98 5.65
C CYS A 109 11.95 -5.92 5.18
N ILE A 110 12.81 -6.68 5.87
CA ILE A 110 14.28 -6.73 5.77
C ILE A 110 14.74 -7.51 4.51
N VAL A 111 14.20 -7.21 3.34
CA VAL A 111 14.72 -7.83 2.11
C VAL A 111 14.96 -6.73 1.11
N ALA A 112 16.21 -6.27 1.11
CA ALA A 112 16.75 -5.39 0.09
C ALA A 112 16.57 -6.08 -1.26
N ILE A 113 15.48 -5.78 -1.95
CA ILE A 113 15.46 -5.91 -3.40
C ILE A 113 16.45 -4.84 -3.86
N PRO A 114 17.59 -5.19 -4.47
CA PRO A 114 18.43 -4.17 -5.08
C PRO A 114 17.58 -3.53 -6.18
N VAL A 115 17.05 -2.34 -5.90
CA VAL A 115 16.50 -1.47 -6.94
C VAL A 115 17.67 -1.29 -7.91
N PRO A 116 17.58 -1.74 -9.18
CA PRO A 116 18.61 -1.39 -10.13
C PRO A 116 18.55 0.13 -10.22
N ARG A 117 19.55 0.80 -9.65
CA ARG A 117 19.78 2.22 -9.84
C ARG A 117 20.04 2.37 -11.33
N GLY A 118 18.98 2.61 -12.09
CA GLY A 118 19.07 3.04 -13.48
C GLY A 118 19.99 4.23 -13.50
N ARG A 119 21.14 4.07 -14.15
CA ARG A 119 22.08 5.16 -14.38
C ARG A 119 21.35 6.24 -15.17
N GLY A 120 21.48 7.48 -14.72
CA GLY A 120 21.41 8.64 -15.62
C GLY A 120 20.17 9.51 -15.49
N SER A 121 20.11 10.29 -14.40
CA SER A 121 19.84 11.71 -14.57
C SER A 121 20.69 12.50 -13.58
N ARG A 122 21.68 13.15 -14.18
CA ARG A 122 22.63 14.09 -13.62
C ARG A 122 21.86 15.23 -12.94
N TRP A 123 21.75 15.18 -11.62
CA TRP A 123 21.47 16.36 -10.81
C TRP A 123 22.80 17.05 -10.57
N MET A 124 23.07 18.10 -11.35
CA MET A 124 24.13 19.07 -11.05
C MET A 124 23.74 19.78 -9.75
N CYS A 125 24.29 19.35 -8.62
CA CYS A 125 24.35 20.22 -7.46
C CYS A 125 25.36 21.32 -7.80
N GLY A 126 24.84 22.49 -8.16
CA GLY A 126 25.65 23.70 -8.30
C GLY A 126 26.32 24.00 -6.97
N ASN A 127 27.63 24.15 -7.02
CA ASN A 127 28.46 24.56 -5.90
C ASN A 127 27.99 25.92 -5.37
N ALA A 128 27.53 25.95 -4.12
CA ALA A 128 27.47 27.17 -3.33
C ALA A 128 28.30 26.93 -2.07
N THR A 129 29.61 27.16 -2.19
CA THR A 129 30.42 27.61 -1.07
C THR A 129 29.76 28.86 -0.50
N HIS A 130 29.33 28.85 0.76
CA HIS A 130 29.69 29.88 1.73
C HIS A 130 29.23 29.43 3.13
N SER A 131 30.22 29.33 4.00
CA SER A 131 30.10 29.35 5.44
C SER A 131 29.25 30.54 5.88
N THR A 132 28.21 30.33 6.69
CA THR A 132 27.99 31.08 7.94
C THR A 132 26.80 30.51 8.72
N SER A 133 27.11 30.12 9.95
CA SER A 133 26.16 29.84 11.00
C SER A 133 25.70 31.15 11.65
N VAL A 134 24.50 31.08 12.24
CA VAL A 134 23.91 31.97 13.25
C VAL A 134 22.98 33.08 12.72
N ARG A 135 21.71 32.96 13.14
CA ARG A 135 20.60 33.94 13.11
C ARG A 135 19.94 34.17 11.74
N ASP A 136 18.72 33.68 11.56
CA ASP A 136 17.55 34.47 11.95
C ASP A 136 16.22 33.73 11.71
N THR A 137 15.32 34.04 12.63
CA THR A 137 13.95 33.63 12.80
C THR A 137 13.10 33.96 11.57
N ILE A 138 12.45 32.96 10.96
CA ILE A 138 11.32 33.19 10.04
C ILE A 138 10.04 32.87 10.80
N VAL A 139 9.35 33.92 11.24
CA VAL A 139 7.91 33.87 11.49
C VAL A 139 7.30 34.98 10.63
N ASP A 140 7.03 34.65 9.36
CA ASP A 140 6.21 35.49 8.49
C ASP A 140 4.73 35.14 8.73
N LEU A 141 4.07 36.00 9.51
CA LEU A 141 2.64 35.92 9.80
C LEU A 141 2.11 37.34 9.99
N HIS A 142 1.77 38.02 8.89
CA HIS A 142 0.44 38.61 8.68
C HIS A 142 0.41 39.51 7.44
N CYS A 143 -0.51 39.20 6.53
CA CYS A 143 -1.22 40.21 5.76
C CYS A 143 -1.79 41.29 6.70
N ILE A 144 -1.67 42.58 6.34
CA ILE A 144 -2.77 43.57 6.24
C ILE A 144 -2.18 44.95 5.85
N ARG A 145 -2.37 45.29 4.57
CA ARG A 145 -2.89 46.53 3.97
C ARG A 145 -3.08 47.78 4.86
N ARG A 146 -2.51 48.92 4.39
CA ARG A 146 -3.04 50.31 4.29
C ARG A 146 -1.85 51.30 4.37
N GLY A 147 -1.69 52.31 3.53
CA GLY A 147 -2.46 52.85 2.40
C GLY A 147 -1.56 53.81 1.62
#